data_AF-A0A811P1Z5-F1
#
_entry.id   AF-A0A811P1Z5-F1
#
_cell.length_a   1.000
_cell.length_b   1.000
_cell.length_c   1.000
_cell.angle_alpha   90.00
_cell.angle_beta   90.00
_cell.angle_gamma   90.00
#
_symmetry.space_group_name_H-M   'P 1'
#
loop_
_entity.id
_entity.type
_entity.pdbx_description
1 polymer ?
#
loop_
_entity_poly.entity_id
_entity_poly.type
_entity_poly.pdbx_seq_one_letter_code
_entity_poly.pdbx_strand_id
1 'polypeptide(L)'
;MGFGHAADSESYSPKLQTTEKPEGQPSLDNSSHHDPLFPCGLVASSFVATAGEMPPRRRDRRRPRDPSPPSSDARAPPSASGLRLTLLVPLLLVLVLAALGFSGLLSRSPPHTQTLQTTAHSVYERGLVKRDVSAREILAEHTRVSENRSQRNFANPVLAYVTPWNSKGYDMAKLFSKKLTHVSPVWYDLKSDRNRLVLEGEHNFDAKWVSELQSNGSLVVPRIVLEAFPAVLLLEKKQKEKAIDLIVSECRDKGYDGIVLESWSRWAIYGVLDDQELRYMALQFLKQLGEALHSVISKSSSRHLELIYVIPAPRMQKLNNQDFGPEDLMHLADTLDGFSLMTYDFSGPQNPGPSAPLKWVHDSLAALLSAKGSSHSNSHSQMIFLGINFYGNDFLLSRGSGGGAITGRDFVHLLEKYKPSLQWDEQSLEHFFIYSDEGVKHAVFYPTLMSLSVRLDEARNWGTGLSIWEIGQGLDYFFDVL
;
A
#
# COMPACT_ATOMS: atom_id res chain seq x y z
N MET A 1 -40.24 -13.35 61.00
CA MET A 1 -40.19 -14.61 61.76
C MET A 1 -40.57 -15.73 60.80
N GLY A 2 -39.85 -16.87 60.79
CA GLY A 2 -40.00 -17.95 59.78
C GLY A 2 -39.43 -17.55 58.41
N PHE A 3 -38.64 -18.35 57.67
CA PHE A 3 -38.06 -19.71 57.84
C PHE A 3 -38.98 -20.94 57.85
N GLY A 4 -38.53 -21.99 57.13
CA GLY A 4 -39.18 -23.30 56.87
C GLY A 4 -39.21 -23.58 55.35
N HIS A 5 -38.31 -24.35 54.69
CA HIS A 5 -37.95 -25.79 54.79
C HIS A 5 -39.16 -26.73 54.60
N ALA A 6 -39.22 -27.51 53.50
CA ALA A 6 -38.63 -28.86 53.26
C ALA A 6 -39.63 -29.99 53.68
N ALA A 7 -39.57 -31.26 53.22
CA ALA A 7 -38.57 -31.98 52.42
C ALA A 7 -39.21 -33.15 51.59
N ASP A 8 -38.40 -33.73 50.69
CA ASP A 8 -38.29 -35.13 50.21
C ASP A 8 -39.45 -36.14 50.27
N SER A 9 -39.63 -36.93 49.18
CA SER A 9 -39.56 -38.41 49.26
C SER A 9 -39.32 -39.12 47.91
N GLU A 10 -38.61 -40.25 48.02
CA GLU A 10 -38.36 -41.33 47.05
C GLU A 10 -39.64 -42.15 46.70
N SER A 11 -39.63 -43.22 45.88
CA SER A 11 -38.96 -43.61 44.61
C SER A 11 -39.56 -44.96 44.15
N TYR A 12 -39.54 -45.32 42.86
CA TYR A 12 -39.20 -46.67 42.33
C TYR A 12 -39.39 -46.77 40.80
N SER A 13 -38.80 -47.82 40.18
CA SER A 13 -39.09 -48.29 38.82
C SER A 13 -39.68 -49.70 38.85
N PRO A 14 -40.10 -50.26 37.70
CA PRO A 14 -39.31 -51.39 37.20
C PRO A 14 -39.04 -51.38 35.68
N LYS A 15 -38.10 -52.23 35.26
CA LYS A 15 -37.76 -52.55 33.85
C LYS A 15 -38.38 -53.88 33.44
N LEU A 16 -38.42 -54.18 32.13
CA LEU A 16 -37.76 -55.32 31.45
C LEU A 16 -37.83 -55.00 29.92
N GLN A 17 -36.76 -55.09 29.09
CA GLN A 17 -36.08 -56.28 28.51
C GLN A 17 -36.97 -57.12 27.58
N THR A 18 -36.56 -57.69 26.43
CA THR A 18 -35.30 -57.67 25.62
C THR A 18 -35.65 -58.14 24.17
N THR A 19 -34.81 -58.53 23.19
CA THR A 19 -33.35 -58.76 22.99
C THR A 19 -32.98 -58.36 21.52
N GLU A 20 -32.07 -58.88 20.68
CA GLU A 20 -31.10 -60.00 20.62
C GLU A 20 -29.91 -59.61 19.67
N LYS A 21 -28.87 -60.46 19.54
CA LYS A 21 -27.78 -60.37 18.53
C LYS A 21 -27.28 -61.81 18.23
N PRO A 22 -26.61 -62.12 17.09
CA PRO A 22 -25.12 -62.13 17.07
C PRO A 22 -24.48 -61.85 15.66
N GLU A 23 -23.37 -61.10 15.53
CA GLU A 23 -21.92 -61.49 15.51
C GLU A 23 -21.31 -61.80 14.13
N GLY A 24 -20.00 -61.50 13.98
CA GLY A 24 -19.20 -61.73 12.77
C GLY A 24 -18.01 -60.76 12.60
N GLN A 25 -16.78 -61.25 12.79
CA GLN A 25 -15.49 -60.56 12.58
C GLN A 25 -14.41 -61.64 12.29
N PRO A 26 -13.20 -61.37 11.72
CA PRO A 26 -12.25 -60.31 12.16
C PRO A 26 -11.37 -59.66 11.05
N SER A 27 -10.42 -58.80 11.49
CA SER A 27 -9.16 -58.35 10.81
C SER A 27 -9.28 -57.48 9.53
N LEU A 28 -8.34 -56.57 9.20
CA LEU A 28 -7.02 -56.21 9.78
C LEU A 28 -6.67 -54.71 9.53
N ASP A 29 -5.59 -54.24 10.17
CA ASP A 29 -4.75 -53.05 9.93
C ASP A 29 -5.25 -51.58 10.06
N ASN A 30 -4.90 -51.02 11.22
CA ASN A 30 -4.02 -49.85 11.42
C ASN A 30 -4.32 -48.46 10.81
N SER A 31 -4.78 -47.61 11.73
CA SER A 31 -4.50 -46.17 11.88
C SER A 31 -3.21 -45.58 11.30
N SER A 32 -3.29 -44.33 10.83
CA SER A 32 -2.50 -43.22 11.38
C SER A 32 -3.08 -41.85 10.98
N HIS A 33 -2.98 -40.86 11.87
CA HIS A 33 -3.17 -39.44 11.51
C HIS A 33 -1.95 -38.97 10.72
N HIS A 34 -2.15 -38.12 9.70
CA HIS A 34 -1.11 -37.19 9.25
C HIS A 34 -1.69 -35.93 8.59
N ASP A 35 -1.46 -34.79 9.23
CA ASP A 35 -1.57 -33.48 8.58
C ASP A 35 -0.44 -33.29 7.55
N PRO A 36 -0.72 -32.77 6.34
CA PRO A 36 0.31 -32.27 5.46
C PRO A 36 0.72 -30.84 5.88
N LEU A 37 1.64 -30.75 6.85
CA LEU A 37 2.40 -29.53 7.12
C LEU A 37 3.15 -29.11 5.85
N PHE A 38 2.75 -27.98 5.23
CA PHE A 38 3.48 -27.38 4.11
C PHE A 38 4.58 -26.43 4.62
N PRO A 39 5.88 -26.73 4.40
CA PRO A 39 6.97 -25.85 4.81
C PRO A 39 7.16 -24.72 3.79
N CYS A 40 6.42 -23.63 3.95
CA CYS A 40 6.71 -22.37 3.24
C CYS A 40 7.99 -21.73 3.82
N GLY A 41 9.12 -21.95 3.15
CA GLY A 41 10.39 -21.30 3.49
C GLY A 41 10.37 -19.80 3.19
N LEU A 42 11.03 -19.00 4.03
CA LEU A 42 11.16 -17.55 3.85
C LEU A 42 11.87 -17.19 2.54
N VAL A 43 11.23 -16.39 1.70
CA VAL A 43 11.90 -15.41 0.82
C VAL A 43 11.08 -14.12 0.82
N ALA A 44 11.66 -13.02 1.30
CA ALA A 44 11.03 -11.70 1.23
C ALA A 44 11.11 -11.16 -0.21
N SER A 45 9.97 -11.11 -0.90
CA SER A 45 9.88 -10.56 -2.26
C SER A 45 9.88 -9.03 -2.24
N SER A 46 11.06 -8.43 -2.11
CA SER A 46 11.27 -6.99 -2.34
C SER A 46 11.47 -6.72 -3.84
N PHE A 47 10.86 -5.66 -4.36
CA PHE A 47 11.09 -5.22 -5.74
C PHE A 47 12.54 -4.72 -5.90
N VAL A 48 13.32 -5.41 -6.75
CA VAL A 48 14.65 -4.97 -7.20
C VAL A 48 14.72 -5.16 -8.71
N ALA A 49 15.00 -4.09 -9.45
CA ALA A 49 15.26 -4.17 -10.88
C ALA A 49 16.64 -4.80 -11.13
N THR A 50 16.68 -5.97 -11.76
CA THR A 50 17.93 -6.70 -12.01
C THR A 50 18.58 -6.32 -13.34
N ALA A 51 19.81 -5.79 -13.29
CA ALA A 51 20.71 -5.79 -14.43
C ALA A 51 21.25 -7.22 -14.67
N GLY A 52 21.46 -7.61 -15.93
CA GLY A 52 21.75 -8.99 -16.31
C GLY A 52 23.17 -9.49 -15.98
N GLU A 53 23.29 -10.78 -15.66
CA GLU A 53 24.57 -11.51 -15.53
C GLU A 53 25.03 -12.15 -16.86
N MET A 54 26.33 -12.48 -16.91
CA MET A 54 26.90 -13.41 -17.89
C MET A 54 28.03 -14.26 -17.27
N PRO A 55 28.42 -15.40 -17.89
CA PRO A 55 28.50 -16.69 -17.18
C PRO A 55 29.82 -17.02 -16.44
N PRO A 56 29.79 -18.03 -15.52
CA PRO A 56 30.85 -18.25 -14.55
C PRO A 56 32.07 -19.06 -15.05
N ARG A 57 33.19 -18.95 -14.31
CA ARG A 57 34.32 -19.91 -14.37
C ARG A 57 34.46 -20.68 -13.05
N ARG A 58 34.99 -21.90 -13.14
CA ARG A 58 35.09 -22.87 -12.04
C ARG A 58 35.95 -22.39 -10.87
N ARG A 59 35.56 -22.78 -9.65
CA ARG A 59 36.48 -22.90 -8.51
C ARG A 59 37.56 -23.96 -8.79
N ASP A 60 38.74 -23.77 -8.22
CA ASP A 60 39.42 -24.87 -7.54
C ASP A 60 40.12 -24.38 -6.25
N ARG A 61 40.59 -25.31 -5.42
CA ARG A 61 40.94 -25.10 -4.00
C ARG A 61 42.45 -24.96 -3.77
N ARG A 62 42.84 -23.98 -2.93
CA ARG A 62 43.65 -24.15 -1.68
C ARG A 62 44.37 -22.85 -1.26
N ARG A 63 44.34 -22.58 0.05
CA ARG A 63 45.30 -21.81 0.88
C ARG A 63 45.71 -22.76 2.04
N PRO A 64 46.65 -22.45 2.96
CA PRO A 64 47.45 -21.22 3.13
C PRO A 64 48.97 -21.45 3.34
N ARG A 65 49.80 -20.41 3.11
CA ARG A 65 50.56 -19.68 4.17
C ARG A 65 51.54 -18.64 3.61
N ASP A 66 51.58 -17.51 4.29
CA ASP A 66 52.62 -16.46 4.32
C ASP A 66 53.95 -17.01 4.94
N PRO A 67 55.14 -16.37 4.78
CA PRO A 67 55.30 -14.92 5.01
C PRO A 67 56.36 -14.11 4.22
N SER A 68 55.97 -12.85 3.95
CA SER A 68 56.73 -11.59 4.15
C SER A 68 58.05 -11.28 3.37
N PRO A 69 58.39 -9.98 3.16
CA PRO A 69 59.35 -9.53 2.15
C PRO A 69 60.76 -9.20 2.71
N PRO A 70 61.68 -8.65 1.88
CA PRO A 70 61.89 -7.20 2.01
C PRO A 70 62.24 -6.39 0.73
N SER A 71 61.93 -5.09 0.80
CA SER A 71 62.67 -3.90 0.30
C SER A 71 62.98 -3.64 -1.19
N SER A 72 62.93 -2.33 -1.51
CA SER A 72 63.49 -1.57 -2.64
C SER A 72 62.98 -1.90 -4.08
N ASP A 73 63.01 -0.97 -5.04
CA ASP A 73 63.55 0.41 -5.05
C ASP A 73 62.67 1.41 -5.85
N ALA A 74 62.95 2.70 -5.74
CA ALA A 74 62.12 3.77 -6.33
C ALA A 74 62.50 4.18 -7.76
N ARG A 75 61.51 4.48 -8.62
CA ARG A 75 61.68 5.42 -9.76
C ARG A 75 60.38 5.93 -10.39
N ALA A 76 60.39 7.21 -10.75
CA ALA A 76 59.45 7.92 -11.63
C ALA A 76 60.12 9.21 -12.14
N PRO A 77 59.58 9.93 -13.16
CA PRO A 77 58.69 9.53 -14.24
C PRO A 77 59.46 9.56 -15.60
N PRO A 78 58.83 9.87 -16.76
CA PRO A 78 58.64 11.28 -17.11
C PRO A 78 57.25 11.61 -17.69
N SER A 79 57.00 12.90 -17.95
CA SER A 79 55.72 13.46 -18.38
C SER A 79 55.56 13.59 -19.90
N ALA A 80 54.31 13.65 -20.38
CA ALA A 80 53.99 14.01 -21.76
C ALA A 80 52.72 14.90 -21.84
N SER A 81 52.93 16.15 -22.28
CA SER A 81 52.04 16.99 -23.09
C SER A 81 50.51 16.84 -22.95
N GLY A 82 49.88 17.74 -22.21
CA GLY A 82 48.42 17.88 -22.19
C GLY A 82 47.86 18.60 -23.44
N LEU A 83 46.79 18.05 -24.02
CA LEU A 83 45.99 18.69 -25.07
C LEU A 83 44.73 19.37 -24.47
N ARG A 84 44.27 20.48 -25.05
CA ARG A 84 43.25 21.37 -24.44
C ARG A 84 41.85 20.75 -24.38
N LEU A 85 41.51 20.10 -23.26
CA LEU A 85 40.17 19.54 -22.99
C LEU A 85 39.15 20.59 -22.44
N THR A 86 39.53 21.86 -22.33
CA THR A 86 38.77 22.90 -21.59
C THR A 86 37.57 23.51 -22.32
N LEU A 87 37.40 23.27 -23.63
CA LEU A 87 36.30 23.83 -24.43
C LEU A 87 35.14 22.83 -24.67
N LEU A 88 35.37 21.53 -24.52
CA LEU A 88 34.32 20.52 -24.74
C LEU A 88 33.38 20.38 -23.53
N VAL A 89 33.90 20.50 -22.31
CA VAL A 89 33.12 20.37 -21.06
C VAL A 89 31.94 21.36 -20.97
N PRO A 90 32.10 22.69 -21.19
CA PRO A 90 30.96 23.60 -21.12
C PRO A 90 29.95 23.37 -22.24
N LEU A 91 30.39 22.97 -23.44
CA LEU A 91 29.48 22.68 -24.56
C LEU A 91 28.63 21.42 -24.29
N LEU A 92 29.25 20.38 -23.72
CA LEU A 92 28.55 19.17 -23.29
C LEU A 92 27.58 19.47 -22.14
N LEU A 93 27.96 20.32 -21.18
CA LEU A 93 27.09 20.73 -20.07
C LEU A 93 25.88 21.54 -20.58
N VAL A 94 26.07 22.44 -21.53
CA VAL A 94 24.95 23.17 -22.17
C VAL A 94 24.04 22.23 -22.96
N LEU A 95 24.58 21.23 -23.66
CA LEU A 95 23.78 20.21 -24.34
C LEU A 95 23.00 19.32 -23.37
N VAL A 96 23.59 18.94 -22.23
CA VAL A 96 22.91 18.17 -21.17
C VAL A 96 21.83 19.01 -20.48
N LEU A 97 22.09 20.28 -20.15
CA LEU A 97 21.10 21.18 -19.58
C LEU A 97 19.98 21.51 -20.57
N ALA A 98 20.29 21.66 -21.85
CA ALA A 98 19.30 21.78 -22.91
C ALA A 98 18.45 20.51 -23.03
N ALA A 99 19.06 19.31 -23.03
CA ALA A 99 18.34 18.05 -23.08
C ALA A 99 17.45 17.82 -21.83
N LEU A 100 17.92 18.18 -20.64
CA LEU A 100 17.13 18.11 -19.40
C LEU A 100 15.97 19.12 -19.41
N GLY A 101 16.21 20.35 -19.87
CA GLY A 101 15.17 21.36 -20.06
C GLY A 101 14.14 20.96 -21.13
N PHE A 102 14.58 20.34 -22.22
CA PHE A 102 13.71 19.83 -23.28
C PHE A 102 12.90 18.62 -22.81
N SER A 103 13.48 17.72 -22.02
CA SER A 103 12.75 16.65 -21.33
C SER A 103 11.74 17.20 -20.33
N GLY A 104 12.07 18.23 -19.55
CA GLY A 104 11.12 18.92 -18.66
C GLY A 104 9.97 19.61 -19.40
N LEU A 105 10.22 20.08 -20.64
CA LEU A 105 9.20 20.63 -21.52
C LEU A 105 8.37 19.56 -22.24
N LEU A 106 8.95 18.39 -22.54
CA LEU A 106 8.25 17.25 -23.17
C LEU A 106 7.44 16.41 -22.17
N SER A 107 7.85 16.34 -20.91
CA SER A 107 7.07 15.74 -19.82
C SER A 107 5.81 16.54 -19.48
N ARG A 108 5.68 17.77 -19.98
CA ARG A 108 4.38 18.44 -20.10
C ARG A 108 3.61 17.84 -21.27
N SER A 109 3.00 16.68 -21.03
CA SER A 109 1.86 16.21 -21.81
C SER A 109 0.89 17.38 -22.03
N PRO A 110 0.45 17.65 -23.27
CA PRO A 110 -0.56 18.69 -23.49
C PRO A 110 -1.81 18.33 -22.65
N PRO A 111 -2.55 19.31 -22.11
CA PRO A 111 -3.74 19.04 -21.31
C PRO A 111 -4.69 18.20 -22.16
N HIS A 112 -4.89 16.94 -21.74
CA HIS A 112 -5.60 15.98 -22.56
C HIS A 112 -7.10 16.19 -22.38
N THR A 113 -7.62 17.25 -23.03
CA THR A 113 -9.00 17.72 -22.94
C THR A 113 -9.97 16.78 -23.67
N GLN A 114 -9.96 15.50 -23.27
CA GLN A 114 -11.14 14.66 -23.41
C GLN A 114 -12.27 15.38 -22.68
N THR A 115 -13.33 15.70 -23.41
CA THR A 115 -14.50 16.35 -22.81
C THR A 115 -15.16 15.34 -21.90
N LEU A 116 -14.94 15.49 -20.59
CA LEU A 116 -15.40 14.57 -19.55
C LEU A 116 -16.90 14.32 -19.72
N GLN A 117 -17.28 13.07 -20.02
CA GLN A 117 -18.67 12.74 -20.30
C GLN A 117 -19.45 12.70 -19.00
N THR A 118 -20.52 13.50 -18.94
CA THR A 118 -21.41 13.51 -17.78
C THR A 118 -22.72 12.76 -18.03
N THR A 119 -23.36 12.39 -16.93
CA THR A 119 -24.70 11.81 -16.87
C THR A 119 -25.41 12.28 -15.62
N ALA A 120 -26.69 12.61 -15.73
CA ALA A 120 -27.52 12.98 -14.58
C ALA A 120 -27.61 11.86 -13.53
N HIS A 121 -27.51 10.60 -13.97
CA HIS A 121 -27.61 9.41 -13.11
C HIS A 121 -26.23 8.83 -12.73
N SER A 122 -26.08 8.49 -11.46
CA SER A 122 -24.92 7.77 -10.88
C SER A 122 -24.76 6.35 -11.44
N VAL A 123 -23.62 5.71 -11.16
CA VAL A 123 -23.40 4.27 -11.48
C VAL A 123 -24.40 3.33 -10.81
N TYR A 124 -24.95 3.69 -9.65
CA TYR A 124 -25.96 2.91 -8.95
C TYR A 124 -27.32 2.98 -9.66
N GLU A 125 -27.78 4.19 -10.01
CA GLU A 125 -29.03 4.39 -10.78
C GLU A 125 -28.94 3.81 -12.19
N ARG A 126 -27.76 3.85 -12.82
CA ARG A 126 -27.48 3.20 -14.11
C ARG A 126 -27.39 1.66 -14.03
N GLY A 127 -27.42 1.06 -12.83
CA GLY A 127 -27.34 -0.39 -12.64
C GLY A 127 -25.97 -1.01 -13.00
N LEU A 128 -24.91 -0.21 -12.98
CA LEU A 128 -23.55 -0.63 -13.39
C LEU A 128 -22.77 -1.33 -12.26
N VAL A 129 -23.25 -1.24 -11.02
CA VAL A 129 -22.68 -1.92 -9.85
C VAL A 129 -23.23 -3.35 -9.75
N LYS A 130 -22.66 -4.28 -10.52
CA LYS A 130 -23.17 -5.66 -10.66
C LYS A 130 -22.08 -6.70 -10.95
N ARG A 131 -22.39 -7.97 -10.67
CA ARG A 131 -21.52 -9.14 -10.93
C ARG A 131 -21.46 -9.51 -12.42
N ASP A 132 -22.57 -9.40 -13.13
CA ASP A 132 -22.65 -9.65 -14.58
C ASP A 132 -22.37 -8.36 -15.37
N VAL A 133 -21.08 -8.03 -15.48
CA VAL A 133 -20.56 -6.85 -16.19
C VAL A 133 -19.73 -7.30 -17.39
N SER A 134 -20.01 -6.71 -18.56
CA SER A 134 -19.33 -7.09 -19.81
C SER A 134 -18.21 -6.12 -20.19
N ALA A 135 -17.20 -6.61 -20.91
CA ALA A 135 -16.14 -5.76 -21.46
C ALA A 135 -16.70 -4.60 -22.30
N ARG A 136 -17.76 -4.85 -23.09
CA ARG A 136 -18.44 -3.83 -23.90
C ARG A 136 -19.12 -2.75 -23.06
N GLU A 137 -19.67 -3.11 -21.91
CA GLU A 137 -20.36 -2.18 -21.01
C GLU A 137 -19.36 -1.28 -20.27
N ILE A 138 -18.24 -1.85 -19.81
CA ILE A 138 -17.11 -1.07 -19.28
C ILE A 138 -16.60 -0.08 -20.35
N LEU A 139 -16.34 -0.55 -21.57
CA LEU A 139 -15.88 0.30 -22.68
C LEU A 139 -16.88 1.41 -23.07
N ALA A 140 -18.17 1.21 -22.80
CA ALA A 140 -19.19 2.25 -23.03
C ALA A 140 -19.25 3.28 -21.90
N GLU A 141 -19.11 2.86 -20.64
CA GLU A 141 -19.44 3.69 -19.46
C GLU A 141 -18.24 4.17 -18.62
N HIS A 142 -17.01 3.67 -18.83
CA HIS A 142 -15.87 3.94 -17.92
C HIS A 142 -15.44 5.42 -17.83
N THR A 143 -15.74 6.23 -18.85
CA THR A 143 -15.48 7.70 -18.89
C THR A 143 -16.69 8.54 -18.45
N ARG A 144 -17.84 7.90 -18.18
CA ARG A 144 -19.14 8.56 -17.97
C ARG A 144 -19.42 8.69 -16.48
N VAL A 145 -19.27 9.89 -15.96
CA VAL A 145 -19.36 10.23 -14.52
C VAL A 145 -20.62 11.02 -14.19
N SER A 146 -21.04 11.03 -12.92
CA SER A 146 -22.18 11.82 -12.48
C SER A 146 -21.94 13.33 -12.66
N GLU A 147 -22.99 14.06 -13.00
CA GLU A 147 -23.03 15.52 -12.92
C GLU A 147 -22.87 16.01 -11.47
N ASN A 148 -23.39 15.26 -10.50
CA ASN A 148 -23.28 15.59 -9.07
C ASN A 148 -21.96 15.08 -8.46
N ARG A 149 -20.84 15.69 -8.88
CA ARG A 149 -19.49 15.36 -8.39
C ARG A 149 -19.27 15.72 -6.91
N SER A 150 -20.18 16.48 -6.31
CA SER A 150 -20.13 16.94 -4.91
C SER A 150 -20.82 15.99 -3.92
N GLN A 151 -21.69 15.09 -4.39
CA GLN A 151 -22.32 14.09 -3.53
C GLN A 151 -21.31 13.00 -3.16
N ARG A 152 -21.23 12.71 -1.86
CA ARG A 152 -20.46 11.59 -1.30
C ARG A 152 -21.40 10.42 -1.06
N ASN A 153 -21.13 9.30 -1.72
CA ASN A 153 -21.80 8.02 -1.46
C ASN A 153 -21.07 7.21 -0.36
N PHE A 154 -19.85 7.60 0.02
CA PHE A 154 -19.12 7.10 1.17
C PHE A 154 -18.89 8.23 2.21
N ALA A 155 -19.47 8.08 3.40
CA ALA A 155 -19.53 9.15 4.40
C ALA A 155 -18.24 9.33 5.22
N ASN A 156 -17.53 8.24 5.52
CA ASN A 156 -16.32 8.26 6.35
C ASN A 156 -15.15 8.94 5.58
N PRO A 157 -14.02 9.25 6.24
CA PRO A 157 -12.87 9.89 5.59
C PRO A 157 -12.31 9.10 4.38
N VAL A 158 -11.84 9.82 3.37
CA VAL A 158 -11.25 9.24 2.15
C VAL A 158 -9.92 9.94 1.87
N LEU A 159 -8.85 9.17 1.99
CA LEU A 159 -7.48 9.52 1.63
C LEU A 159 -7.19 9.06 0.20
N ALA A 160 -6.71 9.94 -0.67
CA ALA A 160 -6.32 9.62 -2.03
C ALA A 160 -4.84 9.94 -2.28
N TYR A 161 -4.08 8.94 -2.73
CA TYR A 161 -2.71 9.17 -3.21
C TYR A 161 -2.71 9.70 -4.64
N VAL A 162 -1.76 10.60 -4.95
CA VAL A 162 -1.52 11.16 -6.29
C VAL A 162 -0.03 11.08 -6.61
N THR A 163 0.36 10.53 -7.76
CA THR A 163 1.78 10.36 -8.12
C THR A 163 2.21 11.21 -9.33
N PRO A 164 3.43 11.76 -9.36
CA PRO A 164 3.97 12.49 -10.52
C PRO A 164 3.92 11.71 -11.84
N TRP A 165 4.08 10.38 -11.80
CA TRP A 165 4.10 9.53 -13.00
C TRP A 165 2.72 9.21 -13.57
N ASN A 166 1.65 9.30 -12.77
CA ASN A 166 0.27 9.12 -13.23
C ASN A 166 -0.48 10.47 -13.19
N SER A 167 0.01 11.45 -13.95
CA SER A 167 -0.38 12.87 -13.83
C SER A 167 -1.89 13.17 -13.94
N LYS A 168 -2.70 12.26 -14.50
CA LYS A 168 -4.17 12.30 -14.43
C LYS A 168 -4.69 12.48 -12.99
N GLY A 169 -4.02 11.89 -11.99
CA GLY A 169 -4.42 11.97 -10.58
C GLY A 169 -4.54 13.40 -10.04
N TYR A 170 -3.70 14.33 -10.51
CA TYR A 170 -3.78 15.75 -10.11
C TYR A 170 -5.07 16.42 -10.61
N ASP A 171 -5.55 16.06 -11.80
CA ASP A 171 -6.80 16.56 -12.34
C ASP A 171 -8.01 15.91 -11.68
N MET A 172 -7.96 14.59 -11.43
CA MET A 172 -9.01 13.88 -10.70
C MET A 172 -9.15 14.39 -9.26
N ALA A 173 -8.04 14.71 -8.59
CA ALA A 173 -8.03 15.29 -7.24
C ALA A 173 -8.82 16.60 -7.16
N LYS A 174 -8.64 17.52 -8.12
CA LYS A 174 -9.41 18.77 -8.20
C LYS A 174 -10.88 18.49 -8.53
N LEU A 175 -11.11 17.69 -9.57
CA LEU A 175 -12.41 17.37 -10.16
C LEU A 175 -13.38 16.70 -9.17
N PHE A 176 -12.86 15.88 -8.27
CA PHE A 176 -13.62 15.12 -7.28
C PHE A 176 -13.23 15.44 -5.82
N SER A 177 -12.54 16.57 -5.60
CA SER A 177 -12.11 17.06 -4.27
C SER A 177 -13.19 16.94 -3.19
N LYS A 178 -14.44 17.29 -3.50
CA LYS A 178 -15.59 17.19 -2.58
C LYS A 178 -15.91 15.77 -2.08
N LYS A 179 -15.37 14.71 -2.70
CA LYS A 179 -15.45 13.31 -2.23
C LYS A 179 -14.26 12.90 -1.35
N LEU A 180 -13.13 13.60 -1.49
CA LEU A 180 -11.83 13.29 -0.88
C LEU A 180 -11.59 14.19 0.33
N THR A 181 -11.48 13.62 1.53
CA THR A 181 -11.17 14.42 2.73
C THR A 181 -9.68 14.75 2.81
N HIS A 182 -8.82 13.85 2.33
CA HIS A 182 -7.38 14.00 2.33
C HIS A 182 -6.80 13.66 0.95
N VAL A 183 -5.88 14.49 0.44
CA VAL A 183 -5.10 14.20 -0.77
C VAL A 183 -3.62 14.16 -0.39
N SER A 184 -2.97 13.03 -0.68
CA SER A 184 -1.56 12.79 -0.38
C SER A 184 -0.74 12.73 -1.68
N PRO A 185 -0.16 13.86 -2.12
CA PRO A 185 0.80 13.83 -3.21
C PRO A 185 2.07 13.07 -2.80
N VAL A 186 2.51 12.14 -3.65
CA VAL A 186 3.71 11.34 -3.46
C VAL A 186 4.91 12.12 -4.03
N TRP A 187 5.47 13.00 -3.21
CA TRP A 187 6.55 13.90 -3.61
C TRP A 187 7.86 13.70 -2.87
N TYR A 188 7.85 13.26 -1.61
CA TYR A 188 8.98 13.46 -0.69
C TYR A 188 9.65 12.17 -0.20
N ASP A 189 10.98 12.23 -0.09
CA ASP A 189 11.82 11.22 0.58
C ASP A 189 12.71 11.91 1.63
N LEU A 190 12.72 11.42 2.88
CA LEU A 190 13.70 11.84 3.89
C LEU A 190 14.89 10.88 3.89
N LYS A 191 15.98 11.25 3.22
CA LYS A 191 17.17 10.43 2.94
C LYS A 191 18.36 10.76 3.86
N SER A 192 19.37 9.89 3.86
CA SER A 192 20.66 10.13 4.53
C SER A 192 21.75 10.45 3.49
N ASP A 193 22.16 11.73 3.38
CA ASP A 193 23.42 12.11 2.74
C ASP A 193 24.55 12.06 3.77
N ARG A 194 25.38 11.02 3.71
CA ARG A 194 26.47 10.77 4.66
C ARG A 194 25.92 10.77 6.10
N ASN A 195 26.35 11.72 6.93
CA ASN A 195 25.93 11.90 8.32
C ASN A 195 24.90 13.05 8.47
N ARG A 196 24.11 13.35 7.43
CA ARG A 196 23.07 14.39 7.45
C ARG A 196 21.78 13.87 6.82
N LEU A 197 20.65 14.14 7.48
CA LEU A 197 19.35 13.95 6.86
C LEU A 197 19.06 15.04 5.82
N VAL A 198 18.43 14.69 4.70
CA VAL A 198 18.00 15.59 3.63
C VAL A 198 16.58 15.22 3.21
N LEU A 199 15.67 16.20 3.18
CA LEU A 199 14.34 16.02 2.60
C LEU A 199 14.43 16.35 1.10
N GLU A 200 14.29 15.34 0.26
CA GLU A 200 14.19 15.49 -1.20
C GLU A 200 12.71 15.52 -1.61
N GLY A 201 12.41 16.14 -2.76
CA GLY A 201 11.06 16.14 -3.35
C GLY A 201 10.45 17.52 -3.62
N GLU A 202 10.97 18.58 -2.99
CA GLU A 202 10.46 19.96 -3.03
C GLU A 202 10.16 20.48 -4.46
N HIS A 203 10.93 20.05 -5.46
CA HIS A 203 10.76 20.45 -6.86
C HIS A 203 9.40 20.03 -7.48
N ASN A 204 8.63 19.15 -6.83
CA ASN A 204 7.29 18.75 -7.25
C ASN A 204 6.16 19.62 -6.66
N PHE A 205 6.46 20.52 -5.72
CA PHE A 205 5.46 21.35 -5.05
C PHE A 205 4.79 22.35 -6.00
N ASP A 206 3.49 22.15 -6.26
CA ASP A 206 2.63 23.14 -6.93
C ASP A 206 1.74 23.85 -5.89
N ALA A 207 2.18 25.03 -5.45
CA ALA A 207 1.46 25.88 -4.50
C ALA A 207 0.03 26.24 -4.95
N LYS A 208 -0.21 26.32 -6.27
CA LYS A 208 -1.55 26.62 -6.80
C LYS A 208 -2.45 25.39 -6.66
N TRP A 209 -1.98 24.22 -7.07
CA TRP A 209 -2.75 22.97 -6.94
C TRP A 209 -3.10 22.65 -5.48
N VAL A 210 -2.15 22.85 -4.56
CA VAL A 210 -2.38 22.70 -3.10
C VAL A 210 -3.48 23.66 -2.62
N SER A 211 -3.35 24.95 -2.96
CA SER A 211 -4.36 25.97 -2.61
C SER A 211 -5.74 25.68 -3.22
N GLU A 212 -5.78 25.13 -4.44
CA GLU A 212 -7.02 24.80 -5.16
C GLU A 212 -7.75 23.63 -4.46
N LEU A 213 -7.04 22.60 -4.00
CA LEU A 213 -7.60 21.51 -3.20
C LEU A 213 -8.10 21.98 -1.83
N GLN A 214 -7.29 22.76 -1.10
CA GLN A 214 -7.63 23.30 0.21
C GLN A 214 -8.86 24.23 0.12
N SER A 215 -8.96 25.08 -0.90
CA SER A 215 -10.14 25.92 -1.15
C SER A 215 -11.41 25.11 -1.44
N ASN A 216 -11.25 23.88 -1.96
CA ASN A 216 -12.33 22.94 -2.16
C ASN A 216 -12.62 22.06 -0.92
N GLY A 217 -11.85 22.18 0.16
CA GLY A 217 -12.10 21.50 1.45
C GLY A 217 -11.48 20.11 1.58
N SER A 218 -10.54 19.73 0.71
CA SER A 218 -9.67 18.58 0.92
C SER A 218 -8.39 19.03 1.63
N LEU A 219 -7.99 18.36 2.71
CA LEU A 219 -6.69 18.59 3.35
C LEU A 219 -5.57 18.01 2.47
N VAL A 220 -4.43 18.71 2.41
CA VAL A 220 -3.27 18.25 1.63
C VAL A 220 -2.19 17.74 2.58
N VAL A 221 -1.92 16.43 2.51
CA VAL A 221 -1.08 15.68 3.45
C VAL A 221 -0.02 14.85 2.68
N PRO A 222 1.06 15.47 2.18
CA PRO A 222 2.03 14.81 1.29
C PRO A 222 2.63 13.53 1.88
N ARG A 223 2.89 12.54 1.02
CA ARG A 223 3.58 11.32 1.44
C ARG A 223 5.08 11.60 1.57
N ILE A 224 5.64 11.32 2.76
CA ILE A 224 7.07 11.31 3.03
C ILE A 224 7.52 9.87 3.25
N VAL A 225 8.38 9.35 2.38
CA VAL A 225 9.04 8.05 2.59
C VAL A 225 10.28 8.25 3.45
N LEU A 226 10.40 7.48 4.53
CA LEU A 226 11.54 7.54 5.44
C LEU A 226 12.71 6.69 4.91
N GLU A 227 13.38 7.20 3.89
CA GLU A 227 14.52 6.52 3.24
C GLU A 227 15.82 6.50 4.07
N ALA A 228 15.91 7.31 5.13
CA ALA A 228 17.06 7.40 6.02
C ALA A 228 17.45 6.05 6.65
N PHE A 229 18.75 5.84 6.90
CA PHE A 229 19.22 4.66 7.62
C PHE A 229 18.68 4.68 9.07
N PRO A 230 17.97 3.63 9.54
CA PRO A 230 17.32 3.68 10.86
C PRO A 230 18.28 3.89 12.02
N ALA A 231 19.53 3.41 11.94
CA ALA A 231 20.55 3.68 12.95
C ALA A 231 20.84 5.19 13.11
N VAL A 232 20.93 5.93 12.00
CA VAL A 232 21.16 7.39 12.00
C VAL A 232 19.96 8.11 12.62
N LEU A 233 18.74 7.71 12.27
CA LEU A 233 17.52 8.37 12.75
C LEU A 233 17.18 8.05 14.21
N LEU A 234 17.23 6.77 14.58
CA LEU A 234 16.65 6.29 15.84
C LEU A 234 17.63 6.45 17.01
N LEU A 235 18.93 6.26 16.77
CA LEU A 235 19.97 6.26 17.81
C LEU A 235 20.62 7.64 18.01
N GLU A 236 20.87 8.41 16.94
CA GLU A 236 21.43 9.77 17.08
C GLU A 236 20.32 10.78 17.41
N LYS A 237 20.16 11.12 18.70
CA LYS A 237 19.17 12.12 19.18
C LYS A 237 19.11 13.39 18.30
N LYS A 238 20.27 13.95 17.91
CA LYS A 238 20.34 15.16 17.08
C LYS A 238 19.81 14.97 15.65
N GLN A 239 19.88 13.77 15.08
CA GLN A 239 19.30 13.49 13.78
C GLN A 239 17.80 13.24 13.92
N LYS A 240 17.34 12.64 15.02
CA LYS A 240 15.92 12.49 15.35
C LYS A 240 15.22 13.85 15.46
N GLU A 241 15.79 14.76 16.26
CA GLU A 241 15.36 16.16 16.38
C GLU A 241 15.32 16.82 14.99
N LYS A 242 16.42 16.74 14.23
CA LYS A 242 16.50 17.30 12.88
C LYS A 242 15.49 16.70 11.89
N ALA A 243 15.15 15.42 12.00
CA ALA A 243 14.15 14.78 11.14
C ALA A 243 12.76 15.41 11.34
N ILE A 244 12.39 15.60 12.60
CA ILE A 244 11.16 16.27 13.01
C ILE A 244 11.19 17.73 12.54
N ASP A 245 12.29 18.46 12.81
CA ASP A 245 12.45 19.85 12.37
C ASP A 245 12.27 20.03 10.85
N LEU A 246 12.84 19.13 10.04
CA LEU A 246 12.73 19.16 8.57
C LEU A 246 11.28 18.94 8.12
N ILE A 247 10.62 17.91 8.65
CA ILE A 247 9.26 17.53 8.27
C ILE A 247 8.25 18.61 8.69
N VAL A 248 8.29 19.06 9.94
CA VAL A 248 7.38 20.07 10.49
C VAL A 248 7.61 21.43 9.82
N SER A 249 8.86 21.76 9.49
CA SER A 249 9.17 23.00 8.76
C SER A 249 8.62 22.99 7.34
N GLU A 250 8.80 21.90 6.58
CA GLU A 250 8.25 21.82 5.23
C GLU A 250 6.72 21.98 5.24
N CYS A 251 6.02 21.34 6.19
CA CYS A 251 4.57 21.50 6.33
C CYS A 251 4.16 22.94 6.64
N ARG A 252 4.79 23.56 7.64
CA ARG A 252 4.54 24.96 8.04
C ARG A 252 4.84 25.94 6.91
N ASP A 253 5.92 25.73 6.17
CA ASP A 253 6.46 26.71 5.22
C ASP A 253 5.84 26.57 3.82
N LYS A 254 5.46 25.35 3.39
CA LYS A 254 4.64 25.11 2.18
C LYS A 254 3.13 25.32 2.42
N GLY A 255 2.66 25.21 3.67
CA GLY A 255 1.25 25.35 4.02
C GLY A 255 0.43 24.06 3.88
N TYR A 256 1.04 22.90 4.07
CA TYR A 256 0.34 21.61 4.13
C TYR A 256 -0.49 21.48 5.42
N ASP A 257 -1.43 20.54 5.42
CA ASP A 257 -2.32 20.25 6.55
C ASP A 257 -1.81 19.12 7.45
N GLY A 258 -0.67 18.51 7.09
CA GLY A 258 -0.14 17.31 7.73
C GLY A 258 0.73 16.51 6.77
N ILE A 259 0.98 15.24 7.09
CA ILE A 259 1.69 14.30 6.23
C ILE A 259 1.05 12.90 6.25
N VAL A 260 1.40 12.11 5.23
CA VAL A 260 1.39 10.65 5.34
C VAL A 260 2.84 10.17 5.46
N LEU A 261 3.21 9.51 6.57
CA LEU A 261 4.56 8.98 6.75
C LEU A 261 4.61 7.47 6.44
N GLU A 262 5.62 7.06 5.66
CA GLU A 262 5.87 5.65 5.33
C GLU A 262 7.28 5.21 5.78
N SER A 263 7.35 4.24 6.69
CA SER A 263 8.64 3.68 7.15
C SER A 263 8.64 2.20 7.51
N TRP A 264 7.48 1.60 7.82
CA TRP A 264 7.38 0.26 8.41
C TRP A 264 8.07 -0.85 7.57
N SER A 265 7.85 -0.85 6.26
CA SER A 265 8.47 -1.79 5.32
C SER A 265 10.00 -1.69 5.31
N ARG A 266 10.54 -0.47 5.39
CA ARG A 266 11.99 -0.23 5.47
C ARG A 266 12.55 -0.65 6.83
N TRP A 267 11.82 -0.39 7.92
CA TRP A 267 12.18 -0.85 9.26
C TRP A 267 12.22 -2.38 9.37
N ALA A 268 11.31 -3.10 8.73
CA ALA A 268 11.37 -4.56 8.59
C ALA A 268 12.66 -5.02 7.87
N ILE A 269 12.99 -4.41 6.72
CA ILE A 269 14.18 -4.73 5.92
C ILE A 269 15.49 -4.52 6.70
N TYR A 270 15.55 -3.51 7.59
CA TYR A 270 16.72 -3.25 8.45
C TYR A 270 16.68 -4.00 9.80
N GLY A 271 15.71 -4.88 10.05
CA GLY A 271 15.60 -5.65 11.30
C GLY A 271 15.19 -4.82 12.53
N VAL A 272 14.73 -3.59 12.33
CA VAL A 272 14.30 -2.66 13.42
C VAL A 272 13.09 -3.21 14.17
N LEU A 273 12.24 -4.00 13.50
CA LEU A 273 11.01 -4.54 14.06
C LEU A 273 11.21 -5.86 14.83
N ASP A 274 12.32 -6.56 14.58
CA ASP A 274 12.67 -7.82 15.24
C ASP A 274 13.36 -7.60 16.60
N ASP A 275 13.97 -6.43 16.80
CA ASP A 275 14.56 -5.99 18.07
C ASP A 275 13.56 -5.10 18.83
N GLN A 276 13.28 -5.47 20.09
CA GLN A 276 12.25 -4.83 20.92
C GLN A 276 12.60 -3.37 21.28
N GLU A 277 13.87 -3.07 21.52
CA GLU A 277 14.32 -1.71 21.85
C GLU A 277 14.30 -0.83 20.61
N LEU A 278 14.78 -1.33 19.46
CA LEU A 278 14.72 -0.59 18.19
C LEU A 278 13.27 -0.32 17.74
N ARG A 279 12.36 -1.29 17.89
CA ARG A 279 10.92 -1.11 17.64
C ARG A 279 10.35 -0.03 18.56
N TYR A 280 10.63 -0.09 19.86
CA TYR A 280 10.19 0.92 20.81
C TYR A 280 10.74 2.31 20.46
N MET A 281 12.03 2.43 20.11
CA MET A 281 12.66 3.69 19.69
C MET A 281 12.07 4.25 18.38
N ALA A 282 11.53 3.40 17.50
CA ALA A 282 10.82 3.75 16.28
C ALA A 282 9.40 4.25 16.57
N LEU A 283 8.63 3.54 17.42
CA LEU A 283 7.32 3.99 17.89
C LEU A 283 7.41 5.33 18.66
N GLN A 284 8.44 5.51 19.48
CA GLN A 284 8.70 6.78 20.17
C GLN A 284 9.09 7.93 19.21
N PHE A 285 9.72 7.64 18.07
CA PHE A 285 9.93 8.64 17.02
C PHE A 285 8.60 9.06 16.37
N LEU A 286 7.68 8.11 16.13
CA LEU A 286 6.34 8.44 15.60
C LEU A 286 5.55 9.33 16.57
N LYS A 287 5.55 9.03 17.89
CA LYS A 287 4.95 9.90 18.91
C LYS A 287 5.52 11.31 18.87
N GLN A 288 6.85 11.44 18.92
CA GLN A 288 7.53 12.74 18.95
C GLN A 288 7.29 13.57 17.68
N LEU A 289 7.12 12.92 16.53
CA LEU A 289 6.72 13.58 15.29
C LEU A 289 5.25 14.02 15.31
N GLY A 290 4.35 13.18 15.84
CA GLY A 290 2.94 13.51 16.02
C GLY A 290 2.76 14.71 16.95
N GLU A 291 3.34 14.67 18.14
CA GLU A 291 3.37 15.78 19.11
C GLU A 291 3.89 17.09 18.49
N ALA A 292 4.95 17.01 17.68
CA ALA A 292 5.55 18.18 17.03
C ALA A 292 4.68 18.74 15.89
N LEU A 293 4.04 17.89 15.08
CA LEU A 293 3.05 18.31 14.09
C LEU A 293 1.82 18.92 14.77
N HIS A 294 1.34 18.27 15.85
CA HIS A 294 0.19 18.72 16.63
C HIS A 294 0.41 20.10 17.29
N SER A 295 1.66 20.47 17.56
CA SER A 295 2.02 21.81 18.07
C SER A 295 1.86 22.96 17.05
N VAL A 296 1.66 22.64 15.76
CA VAL A 296 1.53 23.61 14.67
C VAL A 296 0.09 23.60 14.13
N ILE A 297 -0.47 24.80 13.92
CA ILE A 297 -1.81 24.98 13.35
C ILE A 297 -1.71 25.18 11.83
N SER A 298 -2.49 24.40 11.06
CA SER A 298 -2.65 24.60 9.61
C SER A 298 -3.29 25.95 9.31
N LYS A 299 -2.71 26.65 8.34
CA LYS A 299 -3.24 27.90 7.77
C LYS A 299 -4.52 27.70 6.97
N SER A 300 -4.77 26.48 6.47
CA SER A 300 -5.91 26.12 5.62
C SER A 300 -7.10 25.68 6.47
N SER A 301 -6.91 24.74 7.40
CA SER A 301 -8.00 24.11 8.14
C SER A 301 -8.27 24.74 9.51
N SER A 302 -7.35 25.55 10.04
CA SER A 302 -7.33 26.03 11.43
C SER A 302 -7.33 24.90 12.50
N ARG A 303 -7.00 23.67 12.09
CA ARG A 303 -6.73 22.52 12.96
C ARG A 303 -5.21 22.37 13.16
N HIS A 304 -4.80 21.44 14.01
CA HIS A 304 -3.40 21.02 14.08
C HIS A 304 -2.95 20.32 12.78
N LEU A 305 -1.63 20.17 12.57
CA LEU A 305 -1.12 19.38 11.43
C LEU A 305 -1.28 17.88 11.69
N GLU A 306 -1.88 17.15 10.76
CA GLU A 306 -2.22 15.73 10.93
C GLU A 306 -1.03 14.79 10.63
N LEU A 307 -0.92 13.69 11.38
CA LEU A 307 0.01 12.59 11.10
C LEU A 307 -0.76 11.30 10.80
N ILE A 308 -0.81 10.93 9.52
CA ILE A 308 -1.29 9.62 9.06
C ILE A 308 -0.08 8.71 8.83
N TYR A 309 -0.15 7.44 9.27
CA TYR A 309 0.97 6.49 9.16
C TYR A 309 0.64 5.29 8.26
N VAL A 310 1.54 4.91 7.34
CA VAL A 310 1.34 3.77 6.44
C VAL A 310 1.70 2.46 7.14
N ILE A 311 0.74 1.53 7.20
CA ILE A 311 0.90 0.21 7.81
C ILE A 311 0.58 -0.92 6.81
N PRO A 312 1.35 -2.02 6.79
CA PRO A 312 1.03 -3.16 5.94
C PRO A 312 -0.16 -3.94 6.50
N ALA A 313 -0.97 -4.54 5.61
CA ALA A 313 -1.88 -5.60 6.04
C ALA A 313 -1.10 -6.89 6.35
N PRO A 314 -1.46 -7.62 7.43
CA PRO A 314 -0.77 -8.85 7.80
C PRO A 314 -0.99 -9.94 6.75
N ARG A 315 0.08 -10.66 6.38
CA ARG A 315 0.01 -11.74 5.37
C ARG A 315 -0.62 -13.03 5.89
N MET A 316 -0.66 -13.20 7.21
CA MET A 316 -1.15 -14.40 7.90
C MET A 316 -2.06 -13.99 9.07
N GLN A 317 -3.08 -14.79 9.37
CA GLN A 317 -3.97 -14.55 10.52
C GLN A 317 -3.23 -14.52 11.86
N LYS A 318 -2.13 -15.28 11.98
CA LYS A 318 -1.21 -15.18 13.11
C LYS A 318 -0.11 -14.18 12.75
N LEU A 319 -0.10 -13.06 13.47
CA LEU A 319 0.94 -12.03 13.36
C LEU A 319 2.33 -12.59 13.71
N ASN A 320 3.34 -12.05 13.05
CA ASN A 320 4.75 -12.23 13.33
C ASN A 320 5.39 -10.92 13.80
N ASN A 321 6.63 -10.95 14.31
CA ASN A 321 7.30 -9.77 14.86
C ASN A 321 7.38 -8.59 13.87
N GLN A 322 7.44 -8.83 12.55
CA GLN A 322 7.53 -7.74 11.56
C GLN A 322 6.16 -7.15 11.16
N ASP A 323 5.04 -7.76 11.55
CA ASP A 323 3.70 -7.21 11.30
C ASP A 323 3.42 -6.02 12.24
N PHE A 324 2.57 -5.09 11.80
CA PHE A 324 2.00 -4.03 12.64
C PHE A 324 0.81 -4.62 13.41
N GLY A 325 0.86 -4.60 14.75
CA GLY A 325 -0.09 -5.31 15.60
C GLY A 325 -1.02 -4.39 16.41
N PRO A 326 -1.97 -4.98 17.16
CA PRO A 326 -2.87 -4.23 18.04
C PRO A 326 -2.14 -3.46 19.15
N GLU A 327 -0.98 -3.95 19.58
CA GLU A 327 -0.14 -3.29 20.58
C GLU A 327 0.54 -2.03 20.02
N ASP A 328 1.01 -2.05 18.77
CA ASP A 328 1.53 -0.86 18.09
C ASP A 328 0.42 0.17 17.84
N LEU A 329 -0.78 -0.30 17.46
CA LEU A 329 -1.97 0.54 17.30
C LEU A 329 -2.33 1.24 18.62
N MET A 330 -2.46 0.50 19.71
CA MET A 330 -2.74 1.08 21.03
C MET A 330 -1.62 2.03 21.50
N HIS A 331 -0.36 1.75 21.16
CA HIS A 331 0.76 2.62 21.52
C HIS A 331 0.76 3.94 20.75
N LEU A 332 0.18 4.01 19.54
CA LEU A 332 0.20 5.20 18.67
C LEU A 332 -1.14 5.96 18.58
N ALA A 333 -2.26 5.34 18.95
CA ALA A 333 -3.61 5.90 18.78
C ALA A 333 -3.93 7.16 19.62
N ASP A 334 -3.02 7.59 20.50
CA ASP A 334 -3.11 8.82 21.31
C ASP A 334 -2.40 10.04 20.67
N THR A 335 -1.61 9.83 19.61
CA THR A 335 -0.64 10.80 19.07
C THR A 335 -0.61 10.87 17.54
N LEU A 336 -1.32 9.98 16.85
CA LEU A 336 -1.50 9.97 15.40
C LEU A 336 -2.97 10.23 15.03
N ASP A 337 -3.21 10.76 13.84
CA ASP A 337 -4.57 11.08 13.35
C ASP A 337 -5.17 9.94 12.52
N GLY A 338 -4.34 9.01 12.03
CA GLY A 338 -4.83 7.75 11.46
C GLY A 338 -3.77 6.85 10.81
N PHE A 339 -4.24 5.76 10.22
CA PHE A 339 -3.40 4.69 9.69
C PHE A 339 -3.86 4.28 8.28
N SER A 340 -3.00 4.48 7.27
CA SER A 340 -3.24 4.01 5.90
C SER A 340 -2.89 2.54 5.80
N LEU A 341 -3.90 1.67 5.89
CA LEU A 341 -3.74 0.21 5.92
C LEU A 341 -3.69 -0.35 4.50
N MET A 342 -2.55 -0.90 4.08
CA MET A 342 -2.34 -1.43 2.73
C MET A 342 -2.99 -2.82 2.52
N THR A 343 -4.31 -2.87 2.46
CA THR A 343 -5.11 -4.07 2.12
C THR A 343 -5.19 -4.34 0.61
N TYR A 344 -4.03 -4.37 -0.06
CA TYR A 344 -3.86 -4.74 -1.47
C TYR A 344 -2.48 -5.39 -1.70
N ASP A 345 -2.17 -5.77 -2.95
CA ASP A 345 -0.99 -6.57 -3.31
C ASP A 345 -0.91 -7.94 -2.58
N PHE A 346 -2.06 -8.59 -2.39
CA PHE A 346 -2.14 -9.96 -1.85
C PHE A 346 -1.45 -10.98 -2.76
N SER A 347 -1.78 -10.95 -4.05
CA SER A 347 -1.09 -11.71 -5.09
C SER A 347 -0.05 -10.86 -5.82
N GLY A 348 0.97 -11.52 -6.35
CA GLY A 348 2.02 -10.91 -7.17
C GLY A 348 2.53 -11.93 -8.21
N PRO A 349 3.51 -11.57 -9.05
CA PRO A 349 3.85 -12.36 -10.24
C PRO A 349 4.16 -13.84 -9.95
N GLN A 350 4.83 -14.16 -8.84
CA GLN A 350 5.17 -15.54 -8.47
C GLN A 350 3.98 -16.38 -7.97
N ASN A 351 2.85 -15.74 -7.62
CA ASN A 351 1.60 -16.38 -7.25
C ASN A 351 0.40 -15.56 -7.79
N PRO A 352 0.11 -15.65 -9.10
CA PRO A 352 -0.96 -14.88 -9.75
C PRO A 352 -2.32 -15.07 -9.11
N GLY A 353 -3.10 -13.99 -8.98
CA GLY A 353 -4.39 -14.03 -8.30
C GLY A 353 -4.98 -12.65 -7.97
N PRO A 354 -6.09 -12.63 -7.21
CA PRO A 354 -6.80 -11.42 -6.78
C PRO A 354 -5.93 -10.42 -6.00
N SER A 355 -6.24 -9.15 -6.17
CA SER A 355 -5.46 -8.01 -5.64
C SER A 355 -5.61 -7.86 -4.13
N ALA A 356 -6.82 -8.10 -3.61
CA ALA A 356 -7.24 -7.80 -2.25
C ALA A 356 -8.46 -8.64 -1.83
N PRO A 357 -8.38 -9.99 -1.70
CA PRO A 357 -9.53 -10.85 -1.40
C PRO A 357 -10.32 -10.38 -0.18
N LEU A 358 -11.64 -10.17 -0.30
CA LEU A 358 -12.40 -9.51 0.78
C LEU A 358 -12.30 -10.25 2.13
N LYS A 359 -12.20 -11.58 2.13
CA LYS A 359 -11.97 -12.34 3.37
C LYS A 359 -10.62 -12.05 4.03
N TRP A 360 -9.56 -11.80 3.25
CA TRP A 360 -8.26 -11.38 3.80
C TRP A 360 -8.30 -9.93 4.30
N VAL A 361 -9.03 -9.04 3.62
CA VAL A 361 -9.28 -7.66 4.07
C VAL A 361 -10.01 -7.66 5.43
N HIS A 362 -11.06 -8.48 5.57
CA HIS A 362 -11.78 -8.73 6.82
C HIS A 362 -10.87 -9.30 7.91
N ASP A 363 -10.15 -10.39 7.63
CA ASP A 363 -9.23 -11.03 8.58
C ASP A 363 -8.12 -10.07 9.05
N SER A 364 -7.66 -9.16 8.18
CA SER A 364 -6.65 -8.14 8.50
C SER A 364 -7.18 -7.10 9.49
N LEU A 365 -8.40 -6.59 9.27
CA LEU A 365 -9.06 -5.67 10.21
C LEU A 365 -9.36 -6.36 11.54
N ALA A 366 -9.86 -7.60 11.50
CA ALA A 366 -10.14 -8.39 12.70
C ALA A 366 -8.88 -8.67 13.51
N ALA A 367 -7.75 -8.99 12.87
CA ALA A 367 -6.47 -9.18 13.54
C ALA A 367 -5.97 -7.88 14.19
N LEU A 368 -5.96 -6.77 13.45
CA LEU A 368 -5.46 -5.46 13.90
C LEU A 368 -6.30 -4.86 15.04
N LEU A 369 -7.62 -5.03 15.00
CA LEU A 369 -8.56 -4.47 15.99
C LEU A 369 -8.86 -5.44 17.16
N SER A 370 -8.15 -6.56 17.28
CA SER A 370 -8.39 -7.61 18.29
C SER A 370 -7.98 -7.28 19.74
N ALA A 371 -7.53 -6.05 20.02
CA ALA A 371 -7.00 -5.64 21.33
C ALA A 371 -7.99 -5.85 22.49
N LYS A 372 -7.62 -6.67 23.47
CA LYS A 372 -8.42 -6.87 24.69
C LYS A 372 -8.41 -5.61 25.56
N GLY A 373 -9.59 -5.15 25.95
CA GLY A 373 -9.78 -4.02 26.87
C GLY A 373 -10.30 -2.73 26.23
N SER A 374 -10.38 -2.66 24.90
CA SER A 374 -10.92 -1.49 24.21
C SER A 374 -12.45 -1.42 24.30
N SER A 375 -12.98 -0.76 25.34
CA SER A 375 -14.36 -0.26 25.40
C SER A 375 -14.67 0.83 24.35
N HIS A 376 -13.73 1.07 23.43
CA HIS A 376 -13.76 2.06 22.36
C HIS A 376 -13.33 1.43 21.01
N SER A 377 -13.73 0.18 20.71
CA SER A 377 -13.45 -0.47 19.42
C SER A 377 -13.73 0.43 18.21
N ASN A 378 -14.81 1.21 18.29
CA ASN A 378 -15.29 2.09 17.23
C ASN A 378 -14.45 3.37 17.07
N SER A 379 -13.65 3.79 18.06
CA SER A 379 -12.74 4.95 17.87
C SER A 379 -11.49 4.53 17.12
N HIS A 380 -10.92 3.36 17.45
CA HIS A 380 -9.73 2.86 16.76
C HIS A 380 -10.03 2.48 15.31
N SER A 381 -11.22 1.92 15.00
CA SER A 381 -11.57 1.62 13.60
C SER A 381 -11.75 2.89 12.74
N GLN A 382 -12.25 3.98 13.32
CA GLN A 382 -12.36 5.29 12.66
C GLN A 382 -10.99 5.90 12.29
N MET A 383 -9.91 5.49 12.97
CA MET A 383 -8.54 5.90 12.63
C MET A 383 -7.96 5.12 11.44
N ILE A 384 -8.54 3.98 11.05
CA ILE A 384 -8.04 3.17 9.94
C ILE A 384 -8.60 3.70 8.61
N PHE A 385 -7.74 3.87 7.61
CA PHE A 385 -8.09 4.15 6.23
C PHE A 385 -7.87 2.88 5.40
N LEU A 386 -8.95 2.14 5.11
CA LEU A 386 -8.89 0.85 4.42
C LEU A 386 -8.36 0.98 2.99
N GLY A 387 -7.25 0.30 2.69
CA GLY A 387 -6.59 0.34 1.41
C GLY A 387 -7.39 -0.29 0.28
N ILE A 388 -7.56 0.46 -0.81
CA ILE A 388 -8.17 0.03 -2.07
C ILE A 388 -7.25 0.41 -3.23
N ASN A 389 -6.95 -0.55 -4.10
CA ASN A 389 -6.22 -0.34 -5.34
C ASN A 389 -7.13 0.21 -6.46
N PHE A 390 -6.63 1.20 -7.22
CA PHE A 390 -7.22 1.71 -8.47
C PHE A 390 -6.45 1.26 -9.73
N TYR A 391 -5.30 0.61 -9.54
CA TYR A 391 -4.64 -0.24 -10.54
C TYR A 391 -5.12 -1.68 -10.44
N GLY A 392 -4.78 -2.49 -11.43
CA GLY A 392 -4.87 -3.95 -11.39
C GLY A 392 -3.53 -4.60 -11.73
N ASN A 393 -3.51 -5.91 -11.93
CA ASN A 393 -2.35 -6.65 -12.39
C ASN A 393 -2.69 -7.50 -13.63
N ASP A 394 -1.74 -7.62 -14.55
CA ASP A 394 -1.71 -8.62 -15.61
C ASP A 394 -0.56 -9.61 -15.33
N PHE A 395 -0.88 -10.90 -15.20
CA PHE A 395 0.06 -11.95 -14.78
C PHE A 395 0.25 -13.05 -15.83
N LEU A 396 1.50 -13.44 -16.05
CA LEU A 396 1.87 -14.56 -16.92
C LEU A 396 1.61 -15.91 -16.24
N LEU A 397 0.80 -16.77 -16.86
CA LEU A 397 0.46 -18.11 -16.35
C LEU A 397 1.48 -19.22 -16.73
N SER A 398 2.65 -18.83 -17.25
CA SER A 398 3.75 -19.75 -17.62
C SER A 398 4.82 -19.81 -16.52
N ARG A 399 5.42 -21.00 -16.29
CA ARG A 399 6.44 -21.22 -15.25
C ARG A 399 7.58 -20.18 -15.33
N GLY A 400 7.84 -19.50 -14.22
CA GLY A 400 8.73 -18.34 -14.13
C GLY A 400 7.97 -17.02 -13.89
N SER A 401 6.68 -17.01 -14.21
CA SER A 401 5.62 -16.13 -13.71
C SER A 401 6.03 -14.66 -13.51
N GLY A 402 6.12 -13.93 -14.62
CA GLY A 402 6.21 -12.47 -14.65
C GLY A 402 4.84 -11.79 -14.81
N GLY A 403 4.85 -10.55 -15.30
CA GLY A 403 3.68 -9.66 -15.29
C GLY A 403 3.80 -8.62 -14.17
N GLY A 404 2.76 -7.81 -13.98
CA GLY A 404 2.76 -6.73 -12.98
C GLY A 404 1.60 -5.75 -13.16
N ALA A 405 1.74 -4.57 -12.52
CA ALA A 405 0.68 -3.59 -12.41
C ALA A 405 0.28 -2.94 -13.75
N ILE A 406 -1.03 -2.79 -13.96
CA ILE A 406 -1.66 -2.17 -15.13
C ILE A 406 -2.57 -1.01 -14.71
N THR A 407 -2.59 0.07 -15.48
CA THR A 407 -3.49 1.22 -15.27
C THR A 407 -4.82 1.01 -15.99
N GLY A 408 -5.82 1.84 -15.70
CA GLY A 408 -7.12 1.82 -16.38
C GLY A 408 -7.04 2.01 -17.90
N ARG A 409 -5.98 2.66 -18.42
CA ARG A 409 -5.73 2.76 -19.88
C ARG A 409 -5.32 1.41 -20.46
N ASP A 410 -4.45 0.69 -19.76
CA ASP A 410 -3.94 -0.59 -20.19
C ASP A 410 -5.05 -1.65 -20.09
N PHE A 411 -5.82 -1.64 -18.99
CA PHE A 411 -7.03 -2.46 -18.83
C PHE A 411 -8.04 -2.23 -19.97
N VAL A 412 -8.36 -0.97 -20.30
CA VAL A 412 -9.22 -0.62 -21.44
C VAL A 412 -8.66 -1.18 -22.76
N HIS A 413 -7.36 -1.03 -23.02
CA HIS A 413 -6.72 -1.59 -24.21
C HIS A 413 -6.83 -3.13 -24.28
N LEU A 414 -6.68 -3.84 -23.16
CA LEU A 414 -6.86 -5.29 -23.09
C LEU A 414 -8.33 -5.68 -23.37
N LEU A 415 -9.31 -4.92 -22.87
CA LEU A 415 -10.73 -5.13 -23.18
C LEU A 415 -11.04 -4.90 -24.67
N GLU A 416 -10.44 -3.88 -25.31
CA GLU A 416 -10.59 -3.60 -26.73
C GLU A 416 -9.95 -4.70 -27.62
N LYS A 417 -8.70 -5.10 -27.30
CA LYS A 417 -7.91 -6.04 -28.08
C LYS A 417 -8.50 -7.46 -28.04
N TYR A 418 -8.80 -7.98 -26.85
CA TYR A 418 -9.20 -9.40 -26.69
C TYR A 418 -10.69 -9.61 -26.49
N LYS A 419 -11.46 -8.57 -26.13
CA LYS A 419 -12.92 -8.63 -25.88
C LYS A 419 -13.30 -9.78 -24.92
N PRO A 420 -12.63 -9.90 -23.76
CA PRO A 420 -12.75 -11.05 -22.89
C PRO A 420 -14.12 -11.11 -22.21
N SER A 421 -14.53 -12.32 -21.81
CA SER A 421 -15.55 -12.47 -20.77
C SER A 421 -14.88 -12.23 -19.42
N LEU A 422 -15.36 -11.22 -18.68
CA LEU A 422 -15.03 -11.09 -17.27
C LEU A 422 -15.72 -12.22 -16.51
N GLN A 423 -15.10 -12.65 -15.41
CA GLN A 423 -15.60 -13.67 -14.50
C GLN A 423 -15.56 -13.09 -13.09
N TRP A 424 -16.66 -13.23 -12.34
CA TRP A 424 -16.72 -12.86 -10.93
C TRP A 424 -16.28 -14.06 -10.08
N ASP A 425 -15.26 -13.88 -9.24
CA ASP A 425 -14.89 -14.88 -8.25
C ASP A 425 -15.60 -14.62 -6.93
N GLU A 426 -16.45 -15.57 -6.51
CA GLU A 426 -17.19 -15.52 -5.25
C GLU A 426 -16.30 -15.70 -4.00
N GLN A 427 -15.03 -16.08 -4.14
CA GLN A 427 -14.11 -16.22 -2.99
C GLN A 427 -13.37 -14.92 -2.64
N SER A 428 -12.82 -14.23 -3.64
CA SER A 428 -12.13 -12.94 -3.47
C SER A 428 -13.05 -11.71 -3.60
N LEU A 429 -14.21 -11.89 -4.24
CA LEU A 429 -15.14 -10.82 -4.62
C LEU A 429 -14.43 -9.76 -5.49
N GLU A 430 -13.73 -10.25 -6.51
CA GLU A 430 -13.11 -9.50 -7.60
C GLU A 430 -13.58 -10.04 -8.95
N HIS A 431 -13.44 -9.21 -9.98
CA HIS A 431 -13.51 -9.66 -11.37
C HIS A 431 -12.11 -9.97 -11.88
N PHE A 432 -12.02 -11.03 -12.68
CA PHE A 432 -10.83 -11.35 -13.46
C PHE A 432 -11.20 -11.71 -14.89
N PHE A 433 -10.21 -11.76 -15.77
CA PHE A 433 -10.34 -12.48 -17.05
C PHE A 433 -9.03 -13.15 -17.44
N ILE A 434 -9.14 -14.14 -18.33
CA ILE A 434 -8.00 -14.83 -18.93
C ILE A 434 -8.01 -14.55 -20.43
N TYR A 435 -6.85 -14.21 -20.99
CA TYR A 435 -6.65 -14.07 -22.43
C TYR A 435 -5.42 -14.84 -22.90
N SER A 436 -5.15 -14.80 -24.20
CA SER A 436 -3.91 -15.32 -24.76
C SER A 436 -3.39 -14.41 -25.86
N ASP A 437 -2.09 -14.14 -25.85
CA ASP A 437 -1.37 -13.37 -26.86
C ASP A 437 -0.15 -14.17 -27.31
N GLU A 438 0.04 -14.32 -28.62
CA GLU A 438 1.13 -15.12 -29.23
C GLU A 438 1.29 -16.56 -28.67
N GLY A 439 0.22 -17.12 -28.08
CA GLY A 439 0.20 -18.45 -27.45
C GLY A 439 0.52 -18.46 -25.94
N VAL A 440 0.95 -17.33 -25.38
CA VAL A 440 1.15 -17.13 -23.93
C VAL A 440 -0.19 -16.83 -23.25
N LYS A 441 -0.44 -17.42 -22.08
CA LYS A 441 -1.65 -17.19 -21.29
C LYS A 441 -1.44 -16.15 -20.20
N HIS A 442 -2.41 -15.25 -20.09
CA HIS A 442 -2.43 -14.14 -19.14
C HIS A 442 -3.68 -14.22 -18.24
N ALA A 443 -3.56 -13.78 -16.99
CA ALA A 443 -4.68 -13.55 -16.08
C ALA A 443 -4.66 -12.10 -15.57
N VAL A 444 -5.77 -11.39 -15.77
CA VAL A 444 -5.92 -9.97 -15.44
C VAL A 444 -6.89 -9.83 -14.28
N PHE A 445 -6.46 -9.15 -13.21
CA PHE A 445 -7.27 -8.76 -12.06
C PHE A 445 -7.25 -7.24 -11.99
N TYR A 446 -8.38 -6.58 -12.21
CA TYR A 446 -8.50 -5.11 -12.17
C TYR A 446 -9.83 -4.71 -11.51
N PRO A 447 -9.88 -3.63 -10.72
CA PRO A 447 -11.10 -3.22 -10.03
C PRO A 447 -12.30 -3.01 -10.96
N THR A 448 -13.50 -3.27 -10.45
CA THR A 448 -14.75 -2.89 -11.10
C THR A 448 -15.64 -2.18 -10.10
N LEU A 449 -16.70 -1.53 -10.57
CA LEU A 449 -17.69 -0.89 -9.70
C LEU A 449 -18.23 -1.83 -8.62
N MET A 450 -18.41 -3.12 -8.95
CA MET A 450 -18.85 -4.15 -8.00
C MET A 450 -17.77 -4.50 -6.97
N SER A 451 -16.51 -4.73 -7.40
CA SER A 451 -15.43 -5.08 -6.47
C SER A 451 -15.05 -3.89 -5.56
N LEU A 452 -15.21 -2.66 -6.04
CA LEU A 452 -15.11 -1.45 -5.23
C LEU A 452 -16.27 -1.35 -4.24
N SER A 453 -17.54 -1.51 -4.68
CA SER A 453 -18.69 -1.35 -3.77
C SER A 453 -18.63 -2.31 -2.58
N VAL A 454 -18.28 -3.59 -2.78
CA VAL A 454 -18.18 -4.54 -1.64
C VAL A 454 -17.06 -4.20 -0.64
N ARG A 455 -16.01 -3.49 -1.08
CA ARG A 455 -14.92 -2.99 -0.20
C ARG A 455 -15.32 -1.71 0.52
N LEU A 456 -16.12 -0.84 -0.14
CA LEU A 456 -16.79 0.29 0.50
C LEU A 456 -17.82 -0.17 1.54
N ASP A 457 -18.57 -1.24 1.27
CA ASP A 457 -19.51 -1.84 2.22
C ASP A 457 -18.78 -2.45 3.42
N GLU A 458 -17.65 -3.13 3.21
CA GLU A 458 -16.84 -3.62 4.33
C GLU A 458 -16.22 -2.48 5.17
N ALA A 459 -15.74 -1.40 4.54
CA ALA A 459 -15.31 -0.20 5.27
C ALA A 459 -16.46 0.45 6.07
N ARG A 460 -17.70 0.45 5.55
CA ARG A 460 -18.90 0.87 6.29
C ARG A 460 -19.18 -0.06 7.49
N ASN A 461 -19.06 -1.38 7.32
CA ASN A 461 -19.29 -2.38 8.36
C ASN A 461 -18.35 -2.20 9.57
N TRP A 462 -17.06 -1.94 9.32
CA TRP A 462 -16.06 -1.70 10.37
C TRP A 462 -16.01 -0.25 10.87
N GLY A 463 -16.64 0.69 10.16
CA GLY A 463 -16.62 2.12 10.48
C GLY A 463 -15.30 2.83 10.11
N THR A 464 -14.49 2.26 9.21
CA THR A 464 -13.20 2.80 8.77
C THR A 464 -13.36 3.90 7.73
N GLY A 465 -12.32 4.71 7.52
CA GLY A 465 -12.14 5.46 6.28
C GLY A 465 -11.64 4.58 5.13
N LEU A 466 -11.22 5.20 4.02
CA LEU A 466 -10.59 4.56 2.85
C LEU A 466 -9.25 5.21 2.53
N SER A 467 -8.27 4.43 2.07
CA SER A 467 -7.05 4.94 1.40
C SER A 467 -6.97 4.39 -0.02
N ILE A 468 -6.83 5.26 -1.03
CA ILE A 468 -6.91 4.88 -2.45
C ILE A 468 -5.55 5.03 -3.12
N TRP A 469 -4.96 3.91 -3.58
CA TRP A 469 -3.70 3.89 -4.34
C TRP A 469 -3.93 3.48 -5.80
N GLU A 470 -3.72 4.36 -6.78
CA GLU A 470 -3.73 5.83 -6.66
C GLU A 470 -4.67 6.43 -7.72
N ILE A 471 -5.13 7.66 -7.49
CA ILE A 471 -6.31 8.16 -8.21
C ILE A 471 -6.07 8.56 -9.69
N GLY A 472 -4.83 8.50 -10.17
CA GLY A 472 -4.48 8.55 -11.59
C GLY A 472 -4.61 7.22 -12.35
N GLN A 473 -4.66 6.07 -11.66
CA GLN A 473 -4.73 4.72 -12.25
C GLN A 473 -6.15 4.23 -12.56
N GLY A 474 -7.17 4.82 -11.93
CA GLY A 474 -8.55 4.37 -12.00
C GLY A 474 -9.29 4.69 -13.32
N LEU A 475 -10.47 4.10 -13.45
CA LEU A 475 -11.49 4.49 -14.43
C LEU A 475 -12.35 5.62 -13.85
N ASP A 476 -12.78 6.57 -14.68
CA ASP A 476 -13.38 7.83 -14.21
C ASP A 476 -14.70 7.63 -13.45
N TYR A 477 -15.50 6.64 -13.87
CA TYR A 477 -16.73 6.27 -13.17
C TYR A 477 -16.53 5.65 -11.76
N PHE A 478 -15.30 5.35 -11.33
CA PHE A 478 -15.03 4.88 -9.95
C PHE A 478 -15.30 5.98 -8.92
N PHE A 479 -15.20 7.26 -9.29
CA PHE A 479 -15.50 8.36 -8.37
C PHE A 479 -17.01 8.50 -8.12
N ASP A 480 -17.88 7.85 -8.90
CA ASP A 480 -19.32 7.80 -8.60
C ASP A 480 -19.65 6.87 -7.41
N VAL A 481 -18.78 5.93 -7.00
CA VAL A 481 -19.04 5.11 -5.79
C VAL A 481 -18.61 5.79 -4.47
N LEU A 482 -17.76 6.83 -4.55
CA LEU A 482 -17.28 7.64 -3.42
C LEU A 482 -18.28 8.72 -2.99
#